data_AF-A0A1Y2DRE7-F1
#
_entry.id   AF-A0A1Y2DRE7-F1
#
_cell.length_a   1.000
_cell.length_b   1.000
_cell.length_c   1.000
_cell.angle_alpha   90.00
_cell.angle_beta   90.00
_cell.angle_gamma   90.00
#
_symmetry.space_group_name_H-M   'P 1'
#
loop_
_entity.id
_entity.type
_entity.pdbx_description
1 polymer ?
#
loop_
_entity_poly.entity_id
_entity_poly.type
_entity_poly.pdbx_seq_one_letter_code
_entity_poly.pdbx_strand_id
1 'polypeptide(L)'
;MKSSFRKRINSNLVQPIATKISSYTSQLLISSGIPSYDDLLGGGIPMGSLTMIKKDRYTTYADLFGKYFISQGLVSNQDVLVISADNKPENIINNLMGVIEGKSASIIEKESEDEISDKETQPKKKGVRFAEDDDKPVTKKKRVMFSDDTVEPTSKRPVSKKNELKIAWRYENLPKYTDKDKNEFTQNSFCSYFDLTKTIDPEFVKSKQENISLINIREWNQNENIYDKLYNEIENKLNSDKYSKDNKSKTKSVLRIFIDSFDSPFWNINNSKNEYSQKYIFLHKLRILLRNTYSVCLFTIPSYIYNDTRNNYTSSHIRRLEHTCDCVIRIDSFEGMENPLSKDITQDFQGFFHVIKLPCINSLVSGIKNVRNNPS
;
A
#
# COMPACT_ATOMS: atom_id res chain seq x y z
N MET A 1 12.18 32.38 18.61
CA MET A 1 10.95 31.64 19.01
C MET A 1 10.92 30.30 18.28
N LYS A 2 10.30 29.25 18.83
CA LYS A 2 10.00 28.01 18.09
C LYS A 2 8.49 27.92 17.87
N SER A 3 8.02 28.26 16.67
CA SER A 3 6.63 28.04 16.28
C SER A 3 6.42 26.57 15.91
N SER A 4 5.36 25.96 16.44
CA SER A 4 4.97 24.58 16.14
C SER A 4 3.48 24.55 15.76
N PHE A 5 3.20 24.70 14.48
CA PHE A 5 1.84 24.64 13.92
C PHE A 5 1.30 23.19 13.95
N ARG A 6 0.72 22.78 15.09
CA ARG A 6 0.01 21.50 15.19
C ARG A 6 -1.40 21.65 14.60
N LYS A 7 -1.61 21.13 13.39
CA LYS A 7 -2.89 21.22 12.67
C LYS A 7 -4.01 20.53 13.48
N ARG A 8 -5.15 21.21 13.67
CA ARG A 8 -6.37 20.58 14.21
C ARG A 8 -6.87 19.55 13.20
N ILE A 9 -6.75 18.27 13.56
CA ILE A 9 -7.50 17.19 12.92
C ILE A 9 -8.86 17.16 13.62
N ASN A 10 -9.95 17.31 12.87
CA ASN A 10 -11.29 17.19 13.43
C ASN A 10 -11.60 15.71 13.69
N SER A 11 -11.42 15.26 14.93
CA SER A 11 -11.65 13.89 15.41
C SER A 11 -13.07 13.36 15.17
N ASN A 12 -14.03 14.24 14.91
CA ASN A 12 -15.45 13.93 14.89
C ASN A 12 -15.97 13.52 13.49
N LEU A 13 -15.07 13.36 12.51
CA LEU A 13 -15.39 12.81 11.19
C LEU A 13 -14.97 11.35 11.12
N VAL A 14 -15.95 10.45 10.96
CA VAL A 14 -15.70 9.05 10.62
C VAL A 14 -14.94 9.00 9.30
N GLN A 15 -13.79 8.33 9.30
CA GLN A 15 -12.97 8.07 8.12
C GLN A 15 -13.16 6.60 7.69
N PRO A 16 -13.07 6.28 6.38
CA PRO A 16 -13.08 4.91 5.92
C PRO A 16 -11.90 4.09 6.47
N ILE A 17 -12.10 2.77 6.60
CA ILE A 17 -11.10 1.81 7.10
C ILE A 17 -9.85 1.83 6.20
N ALA A 18 -8.67 1.66 6.80
CA ALA A 18 -7.36 1.63 6.13
C ALA A 18 -7.11 2.84 5.19
N THR A 19 -7.36 4.04 5.71
CA THR A 19 -7.06 5.32 5.04
C THR A 19 -6.11 6.18 5.89
N LYS A 20 -5.37 7.08 5.24
CA LYS A 20 -4.33 7.92 5.87
C LYS A 20 -4.43 9.35 5.36
N ILE A 21 -4.44 10.35 6.23
CA ILE A 21 -4.41 11.76 5.81
C ILE A 21 -2.97 12.15 5.46
N SER A 22 -2.74 12.63 4.23
CA SER A 22 -1.45 13.18 3.81
C SER A 22 -1.08 14.40 4.66
N SER A 23 0.11 14.39 5.27
CA SER A 23 0.59 15.54 6.04
C SER A 23 0.87 16.78 5.16
N TYR A 24 1.09 16.57 3.85
CA TYR A 24 1.35 17.65 2.89
C TYR A 24 0.05 18.17 2.25
N THR A 25 -0.67 17.34 1.50
CA THR A 25 -1.88 17.78 0.77
C THR A 25 -3.13 17.83 1.65
N SER A 26 -3.10 17.24 2.85
CA SER A 26 -4.28 17.03 3.72
C SER A 26 -5.42 16.23 3.08
N GLN A 27 -5.13 15.51 2.00
CA GLN A 27 -6.07 14.61 1.35
C GLN A 27 -6.06 13.24 2.01
N LEU A 28 -7.18 12.54 1.88
CA LEU A 28 -7.27 11.15 2.27
C LEU A 28 -6.56 10.27 1.22
N LEU A 29 -5.64 9.42 1.66
CA LEU A 29 -4.88 8.50 0.83
C LEU A 29 -5.26 7.04 1.16
N ILE A 30 -5.10 6.16 0.18
CA ILE A 30 -5.11 4.70 0.33
C ILE A 30 -3.78 4.12 -0.16
N SER A 31 -3.39 2.96 0.35
CA SER A 31 -2.24 2.25 -0.20
C SER A 31 -2.57 1.55 -1.52
N SER A 32 -1.62 1.57 -2.45
CA SER A 32 -1.61 0.77 -3.67
C SER A 32 -1.31 -0.72 -3.44
N GLY A 33 -0.78 -1.11 -2.29
CA GLY A 33 -0.15 -2.42 -2.06
C GLY A 33 1.34 -2.47 -2.43
N ILE A 34 1.91 -1.39 -2.99
CA ILE A 34 3.32 -1.29 -3.38
C ILE A 34 3.96 -0.12 -2.62
N PRO A 35 4.76 -0.36 -1.55
CA PRO A 35 5.30 0.70 -0.71
C PRO A 35 6.11 1.76 -1.46
N SER A 36 6.96 1.34 -2.39
CA SER A 36 7.81 2.23 -3.20
C SER A 36 7.02 3.13 -4.15
N TYR A 37 5.83 2.70 -4.59
CA TYR A 37 4.93 3.53 -5.38
C TYR A 37 4.08 4.46 -4.51
N ASP A 38 3.64 3.99 -3.34
CA ASP A 38 2.96 4.87 -2.37
C ASP A 38 3.86 6.04 -1.98
N ASP A 39 5.13 5.79 -1.66
CA ASP A 39 6.12 6.84 -1.36
C ASP A 39 6.35 7.79 -2.54
N LEU A 40 6.39 7.28 -3.77
CA LEU A 40 6.51 8.06 -5.01
C LEU A 40 5.30 9.00 -5.24
N LEU A 41 4.12 8.66 -4.72
CA LEU A 41 2.94 9.54 -4.70
C LEU A 41 2.88 10.50 -3.50
N GLY A 42 3.83 10.44 -2.57
CA GLY A 42 3.80 11.22 -1.31
C GLY A 42 3.09 10.51 -0.16
N GLY A 43 3.11 9.17 -0.15
CA GLY A 43 2.64 8.31 0.93
C GLY A 43 1.29 7.61 0.69
N GLY A 44 0.90 7.40 -0.58
CA GLY A 44 -0.31 6.67 -1.00
C GLY A 44 -1.08 7.32 -2.17
N ILE A 45 -2.01 6.57 -2.77
CA ILE A 45 -2.91 7.06 -3.83
C ILE A 45 -3.99 7.98 -3.23
N PRO A 46 -4.20 9.22 -3.73
CA PRO A 46 -5.22 10.11 -3.20
C PRO A 46 -6.65 9.70 -3.59
N MET A 47 -7.58 9.84 -2.65
CA MET A 47 -9.00 9.51 -2.82
C MET A 47 -9.68 10.37 -3.89
N GLY A 48 -10.48 9.75 -4.75
CA GLY A 48 -11.14 10.40 -5.89
C GLY A 48 -10.23 10.60 -7.11
N SER A 49 -9.12 9.87 -7.20
CA SER A 49 -8.20 9.92 -8.35
C SER A 49 -8.52 8.88 -9.42
N LEU A 50 -8.26 9.26 -10.67
CA LEU A 50 -8.25 8.40 -11.84
C LEU A 50 -6.79 8.16 -12.28
N THR A 51 -6.32 6.92 -12.18
CA THR A 51 -4.94 6.51 -12.50
C THR A 51 -4.93 5.62 -13.73
N MET A 52 -4.10 5.96 -14.73
CA MET A 52 -3.86 5.15 -15.93
C MET A 52 -2.48 4.49 -15.90
N ILE A 53 -2.43 3.20 -16.16
CA ILE A 53 -1.20 2.44 -16.38
C ILE A 53 -1.16 1.96 -17.83
N LYS A 54 -0.17 2.43 -18.59
CA LYS A 54 0.11 1.87 -19.92
C LYS A 54 0.73 0.47 -19.75
N LYS A 55 0.09 -0.56 -20.32
CA LYS A 55 0.64 -1.91 -20.46
C LYS A 55 1.72 -1.92 -21.54
N ASP A 56 2.77 -2.71 -21.29
CA ASP A 56 3.78 -3.16 -22.26
C ASP A 56 3.16 -4.24 -23.19
N ARG A 57 3.85 -4.56 -24.29
CA ARG A 57 3.49 -5.62 -25.24
C ARG A 57 3.91 -7.01 -24.76
N TYR A 58 5.06 -7.11 -24.09
CA TYR A 58 5.73 -8.39 -23.83
C TYR A 58 5.51 -8.93 -22.41
N THR A 59 5.10 -8.07 -21.47
CA THR A 59 5.07 -8.40 -20.04
C THR A 59 3.78 -7.95 -19.33
N THR A 60 3.40 -8.69 -18.29
CA THR A 60 2.16 -8.48 -17.52
C THR A 60 2.36 -7.63 -16.26
N TYR A 61 3.44 -6.83 -16.17
CA TYR A 61 3.74 -6.00 -14.98
C TYR A 61 2.63 -5.01 -14.63
N ALA A 62 1.92 -4.47 -15.63
CA ALA A 62 0.76 -3.60 -15.41
C ALA A 62 -0.43 -4.34 -14.77
N ASP A 63 -0.60 -5.64 -15.07
CA ASP A 63 -1.66 -6.48 -14.51
C ASP A 63 -1.29 -6.95 -13.10
N LEU A 64 0.00 -7.20 -12.86
CA LEU A 64 0.54 -7.40 -11.52
C LEU A 64 0.30 -6.17 -10.63
N PHE A 65 0.48 -4.96 -11.16
CA PHE A 65 0.15 -3.71 -10.46
C PHE A 65 -1.35 -3.64 -10.11
N GLY A 66 -2.22 -4.08 -11.02
CA GLY A 66 -3.64 -4.27 -10.77
C GLY A 66 -3.93 -5.25 -9.61
N LYS A 67 -3.23 -6.39 -9.59
CA LYS A 67 -3.33 -7.38 -8.49
C LYS A 67 -2.90 -6.79 -7.14
N TYR A 68 -1.83 -6.00 -7.07
CA TYR A 68 -1.47 -5.27 -5.84
C TYR A 68 -2.60 -4.36 -5.36
N PHE A 69 -3.18 -3.56 -6.28
CA PHE A 69 -4.26 -2.64 -5.96
C PHE A 69 -5.52 -3.36 -5.46
N ILE A 70 -5.84 -4.54 -6.01
CA ILE A 70 -6.95 -5.40 -5.57
C ILE A 70 -6.64 -6.10 -4.23
N SER A 71 -5.51 -6.81 -4.12
CA SER A 71 -5.12 -7.55 -2.91
C SER A 71 -5.07 -6.62 -1.69
N GLN A 72 -4.51 -5.42 -1.84
CA GLN A 72 -4.52 -4.41 -0.76
C GLN A 72 -5.94 -4.00 -0.35
N GLY A 73 -6.90 -3.95 -1.29
CA GLY A 73 -8.30 -3.71 -0.97
C GLY A 73 -8.91 -4.77 -0.07
N LEU A 74 -8.77 -6.05 -0.46
CA LEU A 74 -9.35 -7.17 0.27
C LEU A 74 -8.76 -7.33 1.69
N VAL A 75 -7.44 -7.16 1.82
CA VAL A 75 -6.75 -7.18 3.13
C VAL A 75 -7.18 -5.99 4.00
N SER A 76 -7.43 -4.84 3.39
CA SER A 76 -7.92 -3.63 4.06
C SER A 76 -9.42 -3.65 4.41
N ASN A 77 -10.16 -4.73 4.11
CA ASN A 77 -11.63 -4.78 4.18
C ASN A 77 -12.31 -3.61 3.42
N GLN A 78 -11.73 -3.23 2.28
CA GLN A 78 -12.28 -2.25 1.34
C GLN A 78 -13.00 -2.99 0.21
N ASP A 79 -14.03 -2.35 -0.36
CA ASP A 79 -14.78 -2.92 -1.48
C ASP A 79 -13.97 -2.82 -2.78
N VAL A 80 -14.05 -3.83 -3.63
CA VAL A 80 -13.32 -3.89 -4.91
C VAL A 80 -14.27 -4.25 -6.05
N LEU A 81 -14.29 -3.40 -7.07
CA LEU A 81 -14.97 -3.63 -8.35
C LEU A 81 -13.91 -3.95 -9.43
N VAL A 82 -13.93 -5.17 -9.97
CA VAL A 82 -13.04 -5.62 -11.05
C VAL A 82 -13.83 -5.70 -12.36
N ILE A 83 -13.36 -4.98 -13.37
CA ILE A 83 -13.93 -4.91 -14.70
C ILE A 83 -12.88 -5.40 -15.71
N SER A 84 -13.23 -6.33 -16.59
CA SER A 84 -12.36 -6.76 -17.72
C SER A 84 -13.19 -7.23 -18.93
N ALA A 85 -12.51 -7.44 -20.06
CA ALA A 85 -13.04 -8.00 -21.30
C ALA A 85 -12.07 -9.04 -21.91
N ASP A 86 -10.77 -8.76 -21.82
CA ASP A 86 -9.67 -9.68 -22.19
C ASP A 86 -9.72 -10.96 -21.34
N ASN A 87 -9.82 -10.78 -20.03
CA ASN A 87 -9.76 -11.83 -19.02
C ASN A 87 -11.10 -12.00 -18.31
N LYS A 88 -11.42 -13.23 -17.90
CA LYS A 88 -12.50 -13.46 -16.94
C LYS A 88 -12.13 -12.81 -15.59
N PRO A 89 -12.97 -11.94 -15.00
CA PRO A 89 -12.61 -11.22 -13.78
C PRO A 89 -12.44 -12.17 -12.58
N GLU A 90 -13.09 -13.34 -12.57
CA GLU A 90 -12.88 -14.41 -11.59
C GLU A 90 -11.43 -14.92 -11.63
N ASN A 91 -10.84 -15.04 -12.83
CA ASN A 91 -9.45 -15.47 -13.00
C ASN A 91 -8.47 -14.41 -12.48
N ILE A 92 -8.85 -13.13 -12.44
CA ILE A 92 -8.03 -12.08 -11.83
C ILE A 92 -8.02 -12.26 -10.31
N ILE A 93 -9.19 -12.49 -9.69
CA ILE A 93 -9.35 -12.74 -8.24
C ILE A 93 -8.62 -14.02 -7.81
N ASN A 94 -8.82 -15.13 -8.53
CA ASN A 94 -8.22 -16.43 -8.18
C ASN A 94 -6.68 -16.43 -8.29
N ASN A 95 -6.10 -15.50 -9.04
CA ASN A 95 -4.65 -15.34 -9.19
C ASN A 95 -4.10 -14.11 -8.46
N LEU A 96 -4.77 -13.64 -7.41
CA LEU A 96 -4.26 -12.63 -6.48
C LEU A 96 -3.14 -13.18 -5.59
N MET A 97 -2.33 -12.28 -5.05
CA MET A 97 -1.15 -12.60 -4.23
C MET A 97 -1.52 -12.76 -2.76
N GLY A 98 -0.90 -13.72 -2.09
CA GLY A 98 -0.97 -13.88 -0.64
C GLY A 98 -0.21 -12.79 0.11
N VAL A 99 -0.59 -12.54 1.37
CA VAL A 99 0.13 -11.62 2.27
C VAL A 99 1.37 -12.31 2.83
N ILE A 100 2.48 -11.57 2.97
CA ILE A 100 3.63 -12.01 3.77
C ILE A 100 3.25 -11.81 5.24
N GLU A 101 2.67 -12.84 5.85
CA GLU A 101 2.49 -12.87 7.30
C GLU A 101 3.84 -12.87 8.02
N GLY A 102 4.01 -11.91 8.94
CA GLY A 102 5.14 -11.86 9.86
C GLY A 102 5.06 -12.92 10.96
N LYS A 103 5.01 -14.20 10.59
CA LYS A 103 5.01 -15.39 11.49
C LYS A 103 3.96 -15.37 12.62
N SER A 104 2.66 -15.24 12.31
CA SER A 104 1.60 -15.96 13.04
C SER A 104 0.18 -15.70 12.52
N ALA A 105 -0.44 -16.71 11.90
CA ALA A 105 -1.89 -16.92 11.91
C ALA A 105 -2.26 -18.42 11.77
N SER A 106 -1.54 -19.31 12.46
CA SER A 106 -2.03 -20.68 12.65
C SER A 106 -3.37 -20.63 13.38
N ILE A 107 -4.40 -21.23 12.79
CA ILE A 107 -5.76 -21.30 13.35
C ILE A 107 -5.68 -21.87 14.77
N ILE A 108 -6.19 -21.11 15.75
CA ILE A 108 -6.46 -21.64 17.09
C ILE A 108 -7.94 -21.98 17.13
N GLU A 109 -8.25 -23.23 16.79
CA GLU A 109 -9.53 -23.82 17.10
C GLU A 109 -9.72 -23.82 18.62
N LYS A 110 -10.92 -23.38 19.06
CA LYS A 110 -11.35 -23.52 20.44
C LYS A 110 -12.19 -24.79 20.54
N GLU A 111 -11.55 -25.89 20.93
CA GLU A 111 -12.28 -27.00 21.54
C GLU A 111 -12.34 -26.83 23.06
N SER A 112 -13.27 -27.54 23.67
CA SER A 112 -13.87 -27.20 24.97
C SER A 112 -13.13 -27.74 26.19
N GLU A 113 -13.55 -27.25 27.35
CA GLU A 113 -13.17 -27.73 28.67
C GLU A 113 -13.62 -29.19 28.87
N ASP A 114 -12.79 -29.97 29.57
CA ASP A 114 -13.22 -31.16 30.33
C ASP A 114 -12.27 -31.34 31.55
N GLU A 115 -12.72 -32.06 32.58
CA GLU A 115 -12.41 -31.69 33.98
C GLU A 115 -11.41 -32.61 34.75
N ILE A 116 -11.00 -32.14 35.95
CA ILE A 116 -10.48 -32.93 37.11
C ILE A 116 -9.05 -33.51 37.04
N SER A 117 -8.11 -32.93 37.81
CA SER A 117 -7.66 -33.48 39.12
C SER A 117 -6.43 -32.77 39.73
N ASP A 118 -6.37 -32.71 41.08
CA ASP A 118 -5.32 -32.00 41.83
C ASP A 118 -3.97 -32.73 41.92
N LYS A 119 -2.87 -31.94 41.97
CA LYS A 119 -1.98 -31.87 43.17
C LYS A 119 -0.91 -30.78 43.10
N GLU A 120 -0.57 -30.25 44.28
CA GLU A 120 0.48 -29.26 44.50
C GLU A 120 1.90 -29.84 44.28
N THR A 121 2.86 -29.01 43.82
CA THR A 121 4.26 -29.02 44.30
C THR A 121 4.96 -27.70 43.95
N GLN A 122 5.83 -27.21 44.85
CA GLN A 122 6.57 -25.94 44.74
C GLN A 122 7.79 -26.00 43.78
N PRO A 123 8.22 -24.86 43.20
CA PRO A 123 9.36 -24.82 42.28
C PRO A 123 10.72 -25.00 42.99
N LYS A 124 11.51 -26.00 42.57
CA LYS A 124 12.86 -26.26 43.10
C LYS A 124 13.95 -25.56 42.30
N LYS A 125 14.73 -24.70 42.96
CA LYS A 125 16.02 -24.20 42.44
C LYS A 125 17.02 -25.35 42.28
N LYS A 126 17.85 -25.31 41.23
CA LYS A 126 19.13 -26.01 41.17
C LYS A 126 20.20 -25.08 40.62
N GLY A 127 21.27 -24.90 41.39
CA GLY A 127 22.59 -24.54 40.86
C GLY A 127 23.46 -25.79 40.79
N VAL A 128 24.61 -25.69 40.14
CA VAL A 128 25.65 -26.73 40.09
C VAL A 128 26.99 -26.10 40.48
N ARG A 129 27.90 -26.88 41.09
CA ARG A 129 29.21 -26.45 41.58
C ARG A 129 30.37 -27.04 40.76
N PHE A 130 31.56 -26.55 41.07
CA PHE A 130 32.87 -26.83 40.47
C PHE A 130 33.39 -28.26 40.66
N ALA A 131 34.54 -28.53 40.03
CA ALA A 131 35.56 -29.50 40.43
C ALA A 131 36.96 -28.85 40.24
N GLU A 132 37.88 -29.05 41.19
CA GLU A 132 39.15 -28.32 41.40
C GLU A 132 40.26 -29.29 41.90
N ASP A 133 41.59 -29.03 41.91
CA ASP A 133 42.45 -27.91 41.45
C ASP A 133 43.37 -28.42 40.28
N ASP A 134 44.71 -28.26 40.08
CA ASP A 134 45.85 -27.53 40.70
C ASP A 134 47.04 -27.40 39.67
N ASP A 135 48.24 -27.06 40.15
CA ASP A 135 49.60 -27.08 39.56
C ASP A 135 50.05 -25.96 38.58
N LYS A 136 50.14 -24.74 39.15
CA LYS A 136 51.41 -24.04 39.57
C LYS A 136 52.57 -23.79 38.55
N PRO A 137 53.51 -22.83 38.80
CA PRO A 137 53.52 -21.69 39.75
C PRO A 137 54.20 -20.35 39.26
N VAL A 138 54.26 -19.35 40.15
CA VAL A 138 55.17 -18.15 40.20
C VAL A 138 54.97 -17.07 39.10
N THR A 139 54.59 -15.83 39.44
CA THR A 139 55.56 -14.79 39.88
C THR A 139 54.95 -13.64 40.70
N LYS A 140 55.79 -12.97 41.49
CA LYS A 140 55.42 -11.97 42.52
C LYS A 140 55.62 -10.52 42.04
N LYS A 141 54.86 -9.57 42.60
CA LYS A 141 55.42 -8.39 43.33
C LYS A 141 54.37 -7.52 44.03
N LYS A 142 54.62 -7.25 45.34
CA LYS A 142 54.36 -6.01 46.14
C LYS A 142 52.94 -5.39 46.04
N ARG A 143 52.08 -5.35 47.08
CA ARG A 143 52.24 -4.93 48.50
C ARG A 143 52.85 -3.53 48.68
N VAL A 144 52.04 -2.58 49.16
CA VAL A 144 52.25 -1.82 50.42
C VAL A 144 50.85 -1.57 51.04
N MET A 145 50.75 -1.62 52.38
CA MET A 145 49.60 -1.15 53.16
C MET A 145 50.06 0.08 53.96
N PHE A 146 49.15 1.00 54.27
CA PHE A 146 49.28 1.89 55.43
C PHE A 146 47.97 1.86 56.22
N SER A 147 48.07 2.13 57.51
CA SER A 147 47.10 1.73 58.54
C SER A 147 46.52 2.92 59.30
N ASP A 148 45.42 2.64 60.00
CA ASP A 148 44.91 3.27 61.23
C ASP A 148 44.82 4.81 61.32
N ASP A 149 43.60 5.29 61.54
CA ASP A 149 43.27 5.84 62.87
C ASP A 149 41.73 5.95 63.06
N THR A 150 41.27 5.85 64.31
CA THR A 150 39.83 5.73 64.66
C THR A 150 39.26 7.01 65.29
N VAL A 151 38.28 7.66 64.64
CA VAL A 151 37.39 8.65 65.29
C VAL A 151 35.97 8.63 64.71
N GLU A 152 34.97 8.41 65.57
CA GLU A 152 33.60 8.92 65.45
C GLU A 152 33.39 9.97 66.59
N PRO A 153 32.34 10.85 66.62
CA PRO A 153 31.13 10.86 65.78
C PRO A 153 30.65 12.25 65.28
N THR A 154 29.46 12.26 64.64
CA THR A 154 28.51 13.39 64.45
C THR A 154 28.86 14.60 63.55
N SER A 155 28.12 14.73 62.43
CA SER A 155 27.25 15.88 62.11
C SER A 155 26.49 15.64 60.77
N LYS A 156 25.68 16.58 60.26
CA LYS A 156 24.60 16.32 59.28
C LYS A 156 24.77 16.98 57.90
N ARG A 157 24.58 16.16 56.84
CA ARG A 157 24.27 16.51 55.41
C ARG A 157 25.43 17.15 54.61
N PRO A 158 25.38 17.16 53.24
CA PRO A 158 24.35 16.61 52.34
C PRO A 158 24.81 15.47 51.41
N VAL A 159 23.86 14.72 50.86
CA VAL A 159 24.10 13.76 49.76
C VAL A 159 24.39 14.51 48.45
N SER A 160 25.34 14.01 47.67
CA SER A 160 25.70 14.58 46.37
C SER A 160 24.53 14.49 45.37
N LYS A 161 24.11 15.64 44.84
CA LYS A 161 23.19 15.67 43.70
C LYS A 161 23.91 15.10 42.47
N LYS A 162 23.44 13.96 41.94
CA LYS A 162 23.72 13.63 40.54
C LYS A 162 23.13 14.75 39.69
N ASN A 163 23.96 15.42 38.89
CA ASN A 163 23.48 16.44 37.97
C ASN A 163 22.66 15.77 36.88
N GLU A 164 21.35 15.94 36.97
CA GLU A 164 20.38 15.58 35.94
C GLU A 164 20.75 16.24 34.61
N LEU A 165 20.98 15.44 33.58
CA LEU A 165 21.36 15.91 32.26
C LEU A 165 20.14 16.55 31.57
N LYS A 166 19.92 17.85 31.83
CA LYS A 166 18.75 18.65 31.40
C LYS A 166 18.39 18.61 29.90
N ILE A 167 19.26 18.04 29.06
CA ILE A 167 19.02 17.80 27.63
C ILE A 167 18.15 16.55 27.42
N ALA A 168 18.30 15.53 28.27
CA ALA A 168 17.71 14.19 28.10
C ALA A 168 16.23 14.09 28.49
N TRP A 169 15.70 15.01 29.32
CA TRP A 169 14.29 15.00 29.77
C TRP A 169 13.26 14.92 28.64
N ARG A 170 13.60 15.43 27.45
CA ARG A 170 12.76 15.35 26.24
C ARG A 170 12.56 13.92 25.69
N TYR A 171 13.39 12.96 26.11
CA TYR A 171 13.36 11.57 25.65
C TYR A 171 12.80 10.60 26.70
N GLU A 172 12.59 11.05 27.93
CA GLU A 172 12.07 10.22 29.02
C GLU A 172 10.63 9.73 28.75
N ASN A 173 9.84 10.58 28.09
CA ASN A 173 8.45 10.34 27.67
C ASN A 173 8.31 9.95 26.17
N LEU A 174 9.39 9.58 25.48
CA LEU A 174 9.25 8.90 24.19
C LEU A 174 8.81 7.43 24.44
N PRO A 175 7.98 6.83 23.56
CA PRO A 175 7.74 5.40 23.59
C PRO A 175 9.06 4.63 23.53
N LYS A 176 9.36 3.88 24.58
CA LYS A 176 10.56 3.04 24.65
C LYS A 176 10.28 1.80 23.83
N TYR A 177 10.71 1.82 22.56
CA TYR A 177 10.49 0.73 21.61
C TYR A 177 11.05 -0.59 22.17
N THR A 178 10.16 -1.47 22.60
CA THR A 178 10.48 -2.81 23.09
C THR A 178 10.18 -3.86 22.03
N ASP A 179 10.83 -5.02 22.09
CA ASP A 179 10.57 -6.11 21.14
C ASP A 179 9.13 -6.67 21.19
N LYS A 180 8.31 -6.27 22.17
CA LYS A 180 6.87 -6.58 22.19
C LYS A 180 6.06 -5.72 21.21
N ASP A 181 6.50 -4.49 20.95
CA ASP A 181 5.78 -3.53 20.09
C ASP A 181 5.76 -3.99 18.61
N LYS A 182 6.66 -4.92 18.25
CA LYS A 182 6.69 -5.61 16.95
C LYS A 182 5.38 -6.35 16.62
N ASN A 183 4.63 -6.79 17.63
CA ASN A 183 3.36 -7.50 17.43
C ASN A 183 2.15 -6.55 17.30
N GLU A 184 2.25 -5.28 17.71
CA GLU A 184 1.21 -4.28 17.47
C GLU A 184 1.43 -3.55 16.14
N PHE A 185 2.68 -3.39 15.69
CA PHE A 185 3.03 -2.77 14.41
C PHE A 185 2.49 -3.49 13.17
N THR A 186 2.08 -4.76 13.28
CA THR A 186 1.55 -5.57 12.18
C THR A 186 0.04 -5.47 11.99
N GLN A 187 -0.74 -5.18 13.04
CA GLN A 187 -2.22 -5.25 13.01
C GLN A 187 -2.91 -4.12 12.22
N ASN A 188 -2.19 -3.06 11.81
CA ASN A 188 -2.74 -1.96 11.01
C ASN A 188 -1.69 -1.34 10.07
N SER A 189 -0.95 -2.18 9.34
CA SER A 189 -0.02 -1.73 8.31
C SER A 189 -0.78 -1.07 7.14
N PHE A 190 -0.54 0.24 6.91
CA PHE A 190 -1.23 1.03 5.87
C PHE A 190 -1.06 0.45 4.46
N CYS A 191 0.14 -0.08 4.18
CA CYS A 191 0.44 -0.94 3.05
C CYS A 191 0.85 -2.30 3.61
N SER A 192 0.29 -3.37 3.07
CA SER A 192 0.67 -4.75 3.38
C SER A 192 1.82 -5.20 2.47
N TYR A 193 2.56 -6.21 2.90
CA TYR A 193 3.58 -6.86 2.06
C TYR A 193 2.97 -8.11 1.42
N PHE A 194 3.21 -8.32 0.12
CA PHE A 194 2.64 -9.43 -0.64
C PHE A 194 3.72 -10.35 -1.19
N ASP A 195 3.43 -11.65 -1.23
CA ASP A 195 4.32 -12.69 -1.73
C ASP A 195 3.92 -13.04 -3.17
N LEU A 196 4.82 -12.80 -4.13
CA LEU A 196 4.62 -13.17 -5.53
C LEU A 196 4.62 -14.69 -5.77
N THR A 197 5.19 -15.47 -4.84
CA THR A 197 5.29 -16.93 -4.95
C THR A 197 4.05 -17.66 -4.41
N LYS A 198 3.13 -16.95 -3.73
CA LYS A 198 1.92 -17.51 -3.14
C LYS A 198 0.67 -16.87 -3.72
N THR A 199 -0.27 -17.69 -4.17
CA THR A 199 -1.65 -17.25 -4.37
C THR A 199 -2.31 -16.91 -3.04
N ILE A 200 -3.31 -16.04 -3.06
CA ILE A 200 -4.18 -15.83 -1.91
C ILE A 200 -4.97 -17.11 -1.60
N ASP A 201 -5.32 -17.31 -0.33
CA ASP A 201 -6.14 -18.45 0.09
C ASP A 201 -7.58 -18.34 -0.45
N PRO A 202 -8.13 -19.37 -1.13
CA PRO A 202 -9.51 -19.37 -1.59
C PRO A 202 -10.54 -19.28 -0.45
N GLU A 203 -10.23 -19.67 0.79
CA GLU A 203 -11.14 -19.50 1.92
C GLU A 203 -11.19 -18.05 2.39
N PHE A 204 -10.04 -17.38 2.47
CA PHE A 204 -9.99 -15.92 2.63
C PHE A 204 -10.80 -15.19 1.54
N VAL A 205 -10.67 -15.58 0.26
CA VAL A 205 -11.45 -14.96 -0.83
C VAL A 205 -12.97 -15.14 -0.64
N LYS A 206 -13.43 -16.35 -0.27
CA LYS A 206 -14.84 -16.58 0.08
C LYS A 206 -15.29 -15.68 1.23
N SER A 207 -14.45 -15.49 2.27
CA SER A 207 -14.75 -14.61 3.40
C SER A 207 -14.90 -13.12 3.04
N LYS A 208 -14.48 -12.71 1.83
CA LYS A 208 -14.57 -11.34 1.30
C LYS A 208 -15.53 -11.21 0.11
N GLN A 209 -16.34 -12.23 -0.17
CA GLN A 209 -17.20 -12.25 -1.36
C GLN A 209 -18.19 -11.06 -1.42
N GLU A 210 -18.67 -10.55 -0.28
CA GLU A 210 -19.54 -9.35 -0.23
C GLU A 210 -18.83 -8.04 -0.64
N ASN A 211 -17.51 -7.97 -0.43
CA ASN A 211 -16.69 -6.81 -0.81
C ASN A 211 -16.27 -6.86 -2.29
N ILE A 212 -16.32 -8.03 -2.91
CA ILE A 212 -15.93 -8.26 -4.29
C ILE A 212 -17.13 -7.98 -5.21
N SER A 213 -16.87 -7.37 -6.37
CA SER A 213 -17.86 -7.24 -7.45
C SER A 213 -17.15 -7.33 -8.79
N LEU A 214 -17.70 -8.16 -9.68
CA LEU A 214 -17.06 -8.53 -10.94
C LEU A 214 -17.97 -8.12 -12.10
N ILE A 215 -17.38 -7.53 -13.14
CA ILE A 215 -18.06 -7.19 -14.39
C ILE A 215 -17.24 -7.75 -15.56
N ASN A 216 -17.82 -8.70 -16.28
CA ASN A 216 -17.30 -9.18 -17.54
C ASN A 216 -17.97 -8.44 -18.70
N ILE A 217 -17.28 -7.46 -19.31
CA ILE A 217 -17.81 -6.67 -20.44
C ILE A 217 -18.09 -7.56 -21.65
N ARG A 218 -17.35 -8.67 -21.80
CA ARG A 218 -17.48 -9.60 -22.94
C ARG A 218 -18.82 -10.35 -22.97
N GLU A 219 -19.58 -10.34 -21.86
CA GLU A 219 -20.91 -10.92 -21.75
C GLU A 219 -22.04 -9.91 -22.05
N TRP A 220 -21.70 -8.66 -22.40
CA TRP A 220 -22.70 -7.61 -22.66
C TRP A 220 -23.19 -7.60 -24.11
N ASN A 221 -24.50 -7.40 -24.27
CA ASN A 221 -25.15 -7.27 -25.57
C ASN A 221 -24.70 -6.00 -26.31
N GLN A 222 -24.45 -6.13 -27.61
CA GLN A 222 -23.93 -5.08 -28.50
C GLN A 222 -24.90 -3.92 -28.79
N ASN A 223 -26.14 -3.99 -28.31
CA ASN A 223 -27.22 -3.06 -28.67
C ASN A 223 -27.13 -1.69 -27.95
N GLU A 224 -26.29 -1.58 -26.93
CA GLU A 224 -26.17 -0.40 -26.06
C GLU A 224 -24.75 0.18 -26.09
N ASN A 225 -24.59 1.48 -25.79
CA ASN A 225 -23.25 2.05 -25.59
C ASN A 225 -22.62 1.45 -24.33
N ILE A 226 -21.64 0.57 -24.51
CA ILE A 226 -20.84 -0.07 -23.46
C ILE A 226 -20.29 0.94 -22.45
N TYR A 227 -19.87 2.13 -22.90
CA TYR A 227 -19.32 3.16 -22.02
C TYR A 227 -20.37 3.87 -21.14
N ASP A 228 -21.58 4.10 -21.65
CA ASP A 228 -22.66 4.66 -20.83
C ASP A 228 -23.23 3.58 -19.89
N LYS A 229 -23.31 2.32 -20.34
CA LYS A 229 -23.68 1.19 -19.49
C LYS A 229 -22.69 0.98 -18.34
N LEU A 230 -21.39 1.01 -18.63
CA LEU A 230 -20.33 0.92 -17.62
C LEU A 230 -20.34 2.09 -16.65
N TYR A 231 -20.68 3.30 -17.12
CA TYR A 231 -20.90 4.43 -16.22
C TYR A 231 -22.05 4.16 -15.25
N ASN A 232 -23.21 3.70 -15.76
CA ASN A 232 -24.39 3.45 -14.95
C ASN A 232 -24.17 2.34 -13.91
N GLU A 233 -23.46 1.26 -14.25
CA GLU A 233 -23.11 0.21 -13.27
C GLU A 233 -22.19 0.72 -12.14
N ILE A 234 -21.19 1.54 -12.49
CA ILE A 234 -20.29 2.16 -11.51
C ILE A 234 -21.04 3.17 -10.63
N GLU A 235 -21.93 3.98 -11.21
CA GLU A 235 -22.78 4.94 -10.49
C GLU A 235 -23.76 4.23 -9.55
N ASN A 236 -24.45 3.18 -10.01
CA ASN A 236 -25.34 2.35 -9.19
C ASN A 236 -24.61 1.74 -7.99
N LYS A 237 -23.37 1.24 -8.16
CA LYS A 237 -22.56 0.75 -7.04
C LYS A 237 -22.19 1.88 -6.06
N LEU A 238 -21.80 3.05 -6.59
CA LEU A 238 -21.35 4.21 -5.81
C LEU A 238 -22.47 5.01 -5.12
N ASN A 239 -23.72 4.87 -5.55
CA ASN A 239 -24.90 5.50 -4.95
C ASN A 239 -25.22 5.01 -3.51
N SER A 240 -24.52 3.99 -3.01
CA SER A 240 -24.71 3.51 -1.64
C SER A 240 -24.01 4.38 -0.58
N ASP A 241 -24.71 4.65 0.53
CA ASP A 241 -24.29 5.59 1.60
C ASP A 241 -22.87 5.36 2.16
N LYS A 242 -22.38 4.12 2.12
CA LYS A 242 -21.03 3.78 2.59
C LYS A 242 -19.90 4.45 1.81
N TYR A 243 -20.15 4.95 0.59
CA TYR A 243 -19.18 5.69 -0.21
C TYR A 243 -19.45 7.20 -0.30
N SER A 244 -20.57 7.71 0.22
CA SER A 244 -20.89 9.14 0.17
C SER A 244 -19.96 9.95 1.07
N LYS A 245 -19.37 11.04 0.53
CA LYS A 245 -18.52 11.96 1.31
C LYS A 245 -19.35 12.81 2.28
N ASP A 246 -20.50 13.29 1.82
CA ASP A 246 -21.34 14.26 2.53
C ASP A 246 -22.18 13.62 3.64
N ASN A 247 -22.59 12.35 3.46
CA ASN A 247 -23.47 11.69 4.42
C ASN A 247 -22.73 11.30 5.71
N LYS A 248 -23.42 11.52 6.84
CA LYS A 248 -22.95 11.16 8.20
C LYS A 248 -23.17 9.67 8.51
N SER A 249 -22.91 8.79 7.53
CA SER A 249 -22.95 7.35 7.76
C SER A 249 -21.99 6.96 8.89
N LYS A 250 -22.44 6.07 9.79
CA LYS A 250 -21.61 5.49 10.85
C LYS A 250 -20.57 4.52 10.29
N THR A 251 -20.84 3.94 9.12
CA THR A 251 -19.97 2.99 8.41
C THR A 251 -19.58 3.58 7.06
N LYS A 252 -18.28 3.80 6.86
CA LYS A 252 -17.71 4.32 5.61
C LYS A 252 -16.68 3.33 5.07
N SER A 253 -16.79 3.03 3.78
CA SER A 253 -15.88 2.13 3.06
C SER A 253 -15.16 2.90 1.94
N VAL A 254 -14.25 2.22 1.26
CA VAL A 254 -13.63 2.70 0.02
C VAL A 254 -14.01 1.72 -1.10
N LEU A 255 -14.45 2.23 -2.25
CA LEU A 255 -14.55 1.42 -3.46
C LEU A 255 -13.29 1.57 -4.32
N ARG A 256 -12.53 0.49 -4.47
CA ARG A 256 -11.44 0.37 -5.44
C ARG A 256 -12.01 -0.12 -6.76
N ILE A 257 -11.92 0.68 -7.80
CA ILE A 257 -12.34 0.29 -9.16
C ILE A 257 -11.08 -0.06 -9.95
N PHE A 258 -10.97 -1.32 -10.36
CA PHE A 258 -9.94 -1.79 -11.28
C PHE A 258 -10.56 -2.09 -12.64
N ILE A 259 -10.03 -1.48 -13.70
CA ILE A 259 -10.44 -1.74 -15.08
C ILE A 259 -9.25 -2.28 -15.87
N ASP A 260 -9.27 -3.58 -16.18
CA ASP A 260 -8.24 -4.22 -16.99
C ASP A 260 -8.45 -3.93 -18.48
N SER A 261 -7.34 -3.68 -19.18
CA SER A 261 -7.27 -3.52 -20.64
C SER A 261 -8.33 -2.57 -21.21
N PHE A 262 -8.49 -1.38 -20.62
CA PHE A 262 -9.44 -0.36 -21.08
C PHE A 262 -9.29 -0.08 -22.58
N ASP A 263 -10.43 -0.03 -23.29
CA ASP A 263 -10.53 0.18 -24.74
C ASP A 263 -9.88 -0.89 -25.64
N SER A 264 -9.49 -2.05 -25.11
CA SER A 264 -8.89 -3.12 -25.92
C SER A 264 -9.84 -3.64 -27.02
N PRO A 265 -9.32 -4.34 -28.05
CA PRO A 265 -10.16 -4.98 -29.05
C PRO A 265 -11.22 -5.95 -28.49
N PHE A 266 -11.02 -6.50 -27.28
CA PHE A 266 -11.98 -7.40 -26.64
C PHE A 266 -13.19 -6.67 -26.03
N TRP A 267 -13.15 -5.34 -25.89
CA TRP A 267 -14.32 -4.53 -25.51
C TRP A 267 -15.39 -4.49 -26.62
N ASN A 268 -15.09 -4.97 -27.84
CA ASN A 268 -16.05 -5.18 -28.92
C ASN A 268 -16.95 -3.94 -29.19
N ILE A 269 -16.29 -2.78 -29.31
CA ILE A 269 -16.91 -1.47 -29.53
C ILE A 269 -17.47 -1.39 -30.96
N ASN A 270 -18.65 -0.81 -31.15
CA ASN A 270 -19.59 -1.26 -32.17
C ASN A 270 -19.62 -0.40 -33.45
N ASN A 271 -18.43 0.05 -33.88
CA ASN A 271 -18.11 0.83 -35.10
C ASN A 271 -19.16 1.87 -35.54
N SER A 272 -19.72 2.61 -34.58
CA SER A 272 -20.70 3.68 -34.82
C SER A 272 -20.01 5.04 -34.90
N LYS A 273 -20.53 5.94 -35.75
CA LYS A 273 -19.85 7.17 -36.20
C LYS A 273 -19.52 8.18 -35.09
N ASN A 274 -20.10 8.01 -33.88
CA ASN A 274 -19.90 8.88 -32.72
C ASN A 274 -19.02 8.27 -31.61
N GLU A 275 -18.55 7.02 -31.73
CA GLU A 275 -17.93 6.29 -30.59
C GLU A 275 -16.57 6.83 -30.14
N TYR A 276 -15.80 7.44 -31.05
CA TYR A 276 -14.47 7.98 -30.75
C TYR A 276 -14.44 8.99 -29.59
N SER A 277 -15.56 9.65 -29.27
CA SER A 277 -15.67 10.59 -28.14
C SER A 277 -16.14 9.94 -26.84
N GLN A 278 -16.92 8.85 -26.92
CA GLN A 278 -17.65 8.26 -25.79
C GLN A 278 -16.72 7.85 -24.64
N LYS A 279 -15.59 7.22 -24.95
CA LYS A 279 -14.57 6.83 -23.95
C LYS A 279 -13.95 8.01 -23.19
N TYR A 280 -13.75 9.16 -23.83
CA TYR A 280 -13.31 10.36 -23.12
C TYR A 280 -14.44 10.95 -22.26
N ILE A 281 -15.68 10.96 -22.77
CA ILE A 281 -16.87 11.40 -22.03
C ILE A 281 -17.07 10.53 -20.78
N PHE A 282 -16.95 9.21 -20.90
CA PHE A 282 -16.97 8.25 -19.80
C PHE A 282 -15.92 8.57 -18.74
N LEU A 283 -14.64 8.72 -19.12
CA LEU A 283 -13.58 9.05 -18.16
C LEU A 283 -13.78 10.44 -17.52
N HIS A 284 -14.38 11.40 -18.22
CA HIS A 284 -14.77 12.69 -17.66
C HIS A 284 -15.91 12.57 -16.64
N LYS A 285 -17.00 11.85 -16.97
CA LYS A 285 -18.11 11.57 -16.03
C LYS A 285 -17.57 10.83 -14.79
N LEU A 286 -16.84 9.74 -15.00
CA LEU A 286 -16.23 8.91 -13.95
C LEU A 286 -15.33 9.74 -13.03
N ARG A 287 -14.46 10.60 -13.56
CA ARG A 287 -13.59 11.46 -12.75
C ARG A 287 -14.35 12.47 -11.88
N ILE A 288 -15.56 12.87 -12.25
CA ILE A 288 -16.45 13.69 -11.40
C ILE A 288 -17.06 12.81 -10.29
N LEU A 289 -17.58 11.63 -10.65
CA LEU A 289 -18.17 10.67 -9.72
C LEU A 289 -17.19 10.19 -8.63
N LEU A 290 -15.93 9.93 -8.99
CA LEU A 290 -14.84 9.60 -8.06
C LEU A 290 -14.54 10.75 -7.08
N ARG A 291 -14.58 12.00 -7.54
CA ARG A 291 -14.31 13.18 -6.69
C ARG A 291 -15.34 13.37 -5.59
N ASN A 292 -16.58 12.94 -5.79
CA ASN A 292 -17.66 13.09 -4.81
C ASN A 292 -17.83 11.87 -3.88
N THR A 293 -17.13 10.76 -4.14
CA THR A 293 -17.26 9.51 -3.36
C THR A 293 -15.94 9.03 -2.74
N TYR A 294 -15.99 8.17 -1.73
CA TYR A 294 -14.80 7.45 -1.21
C TYR A 294 -14.45 6.32 -2.17
N SER A 295 -13.88 6.67 -3.31
CA SER A 295 -13.46 5.71 -4.33
C SER A 295 -12.19 6.14 -5.05
N VAL A 296 -11.52 5.19 -5.69
CA VAL A 296 -10.34 5.40 -6.54
C VAL A 296 -10.45 4.47 -7.74
N CYS A 297 -10.19 4.98 -8.94
CA CYS A 297 -10.11 4.16 -10.15
C CYS A 297 -8.66 4.02 -10.62
N LEU A 298 -8.25 2.79 -10.88
CA LEU A 298 -6.99 2.44 -11.52
C LEU A 298 -7.31 1.58 -12.75
N PHE A 299 -6.85 1.97 -13.93
CA PHE A 299 -7.08 1.21 -15.15
C PHE A 299 -5.80 0.96 -15.92
N THR A 300 -5.71 -0.22 -16.52
CA THR A 300 -4.63 -0.57 -17.47
C THR A 300 -5.11 -0.32 -18.90
N ILE A 301 -4.20 0.02 -19.82
CA ILE A 301 -4.51 0.16 -21.26
C ILE A 301 -3.39 -0.44 -22.12
N PRO A 302 -3.69 -1.31 -23.11
CA PRO A 302 -2.69 -1.90 -24.02
C PRO A 302 -2.09 -0.87 -24.98
N SER A 303 -1.23 0.02 -24.46
CA SER A 303 -0.79 1.23 -25.17
C SER A 303 0.00 0.93 -26.46
N TYR A 304 0.66 -0.23 -26.50
CA TYR A 304 1.39 -0.75 -27.67
C TYR A 304 0.49 -1.01 -28.89
N ILE A 305 -0.83 -1.15 -28.73
CA ILE A 305 -1.79 -1.31 -29.85
C ILE A 305 -1.99 0.03 -30.59
N TYR A 306 -1.78 1.16 -29.91
CA TYR A 306 -2.13 2.49 -30.42
C TYR A 306 -0.92 3.37 -30.77
N ASN A 307 0.30 3.01 -30.35
CA ASN A 307 1.51 3.78 -30.67
C ASN A 307 1.99 3.39 -32.08
N ASP A 308 2.39 4.37 -32.90
CA ASP A 308 2.97 4.09 -34.21
C ASP A 308 4.43 3.66 -34.05
N THR A 309 4.70 2.37 -34.29
CA THR A 309 6.04 1.77 -34.19
C THR A 309 7.03 2.38 -35.17
N ARG A 310 6.59 3.08 -36.22
CA ARG A 310 7.51 3.66 -37.22
C ARG A 310 8.22 4.94 -36.77
N ASN A 311 7.71 5.64 -35.76
CA ASN A 311 8.11 7.03 -35.48
C ASN A 311 8.27 7.38 -33.99
N ASN A 312 8.18 6.43 -33.06
CA ASN A 312 8.23 6.65 -31.59
C ASN A 312 7.19 7.64 -31.01
N TYR A 313 6.20 8.07 -31.80
CA TYR A 313 5.16 8.99 -31.32
C TYR A 313 4.09 8.26 -30.48
N THR A 314 3.86 8.76 -29.27
CA THR A 314 2.63 8.45 -28.52
C THR A 314 1.43 9.02 -29.27
N SER A 315 0.45 8.17 -29.58
CA SER A 315 -0.66 8.59 -30.45
C SER A 315 -1.60 9.61 -29.80
N SER A 316 -2.31 10.36 -30.65
CA SER A 316 -3.29 11.37 -30.21
C SER A 316 -4.46 10.77 -29.41
N HIS A 317 -4.71 9.47 -29.51
CA HIS A 317 -5.64 8.75 -28.65
C HIS A 317 -5.09 8.62 -27.22
N ILE A 318 -3.93 7.96 -27.06
CA ILE A 318 -3.27 7.80 -25.75
C ILE A 318 -3.04 9.16 -25.10
N ARG A 319 -2.55 10.16 -25.85
CA ARG A 319 -2.30 11.50 -25.32
C ARG A 319 -3.58 12.16 -24.76
N ARG A 320 -4.74 11.97 -25.38
CA ARG A 320 -6.02 12.46 -24.83
C ARG A 320 -6.37 11.78 -23.50
N LEU A 321 -6.14 10.48 -23.37
CA LEU A 321 -6.32 9.76 -22.10
C LEU A 321 -5.35 10.25 -21.00
N GLU A 322 -4.10 10.57 -21.36
CA GLU A 322 -3.15 11.19 -20.39
C GLU A 322 -3.66 12.54 -19.85
N HIS A 323 -4.41 13.30 -20.66
CA HIS A 323 -5.00 14.56 -20.24
C HIS A 323 -6.25 14.37 -19.36
N THR A 324 -7.10 13.36 -19.60
CA THR A 324 -8.31 13.10 -18.79
C THR A 324 -7.99 12.59 -17.38
N CYS A 325 -6.94 11.78 -17.21
CA CYS A 325 -6.58 11.15 -15.93
C CYS A 325 -5.96 12.12 -14.91
N ASP A 326 -5.89 11.75 -13.63
CA ASP A 326 -5.13 12.49 -12.60
C ASP A 326 -3.67 12.01 -12.53
N CYS A 327 -3.44 10.69 -12.58
CA CYS A 327 -2.11 10.08 -12.60
C CYS A 327 -1.91 9.21 -13.85
N VAL A 328 -0.68 9.16 -14.37
CA VAL A 328 -0.29 8.34 -15.53
C VAL A 328 1.09 7.72 -15.31
N ILE A 329 1.16 6.41 -15.45
CA ILE A 329 2.39 5.60 -15.44
C ILE A 329 2.51 4.82 -16.76
N ARG A 330 3.74 4.55 -17.19
CA ARG A 330 4.08 3.50 -18.15
C ARG A 330 5.11 2.58 -17.52
N ILE A 331 4.90 1.28 -17.67
CA ILE A 331 5.90 0.26 -17.32
C ILE A 331 6.32 -0.36 -18.64
N ASP A 332 7.60 -0.28 -18.96
CA ASP A 332 8.19 -0.96 -20.12
C ASP A 332 9.17 -2.02 -19.59
N SER A 333 9.15 -3.23 -20.12
CA SER A 333 10.19 -4.22 -19.79
C SER A 333 11.44 -4.03 -20.64
N PHE A 334 12.52 -4.73 -20.28
CA PHE A 334 13.68 -4.89 -21.18
C PHE A 334 13.42 -5.93 -22.28
N GLU A 335 12.35 -6.72 -22.17
CA GLU A 335 11.96 -7.72 -23.16
C GLU A 335 11.46 -7.04 -24.44
N GLY A 336 12.03 -7.40 -25.59
CA GLY A 336 11.70 -6.77 -26.87
C GLY A 336 12.21 -5.33 -27.08
N MET A 337 13.15 -4.83 -26.25
CA MET A 337 13.88 -3.59 -26.57
C MET A 337 14.72 -3.73 -27.85
N GLU A 338 14.66 -2.73 -28.74
CA GLU A 338 15.43 -2.73 -30.01
C GLU A 338 16.95 -2.78 -29.79
N ASN A 339 17.42 -2.09 -28.75
CA ASN A 339 18.82 -2.10 -28.32
C ASN A 339 18.90 -2.76 -26.93
N PRO A 340 19.46 -3.97 -26.79
CA PRO A 340 19.60 -4.63 -25.49
C PRO A 340 20.59 -3.86 -24.61
N LEU A 341 20.25 -3.70 -23.33
CA LEU A 341 21.11 -3.06 -22.32
C LEU A 341 22.30 -3.97 -21.94
N SER A 342 23.30 -3.41 -21.25
CA SER A 342 24.42 -4.22 -20.76
C SER A 342 23.94 -5.24 -19.72
N LYS A 343 24.60 -6.41 -19.68
CA LYS A 343 24.19 -7.53 -18.82
C LYS A 343 24.12 -7.13 -17.34
N ASP A 344 25.02 -6.25 -16.93
CA ASP A 344 25.14 -5.69 -15.57
C ASP A 344 23.87 -4.93 -15.14
N ILE A 345 23.16 -4.30 -16.08
CA ILE A 345 21.87 -3.63 -15.83
C ILE A 345 20.72 -4.64 -15.83
N THR A 346 20.72 -5.58 -16.77
CA THR A 346 19.65 -6.58 -16.92
C THR A 346 19.66 -7.68 -15.85
N GLN A 347 20.73 -7.80 -15.07
CA GLN A 347 20.83 -8.75 -13.97
C GLN A 347 19.97 -8.32 -12.76
N ASP A 348 20.04 -7.04 -12.40
CA ASP A 348 19.41 -6.50 -11.20
C ASP A 348 18.05 -5.81 -11.51
N PHE A 349 17.79 -5.46 -12.77
CA PHE A 349 16.57 -4.76 -13.22
C PHE A 349 15.89 -5.47 -14.41
N GLN A 350 14.56 -5.38 -14.47
CA GLN A 350 13.72 -6.04 -15.48
C GLN A 350 13.04 -5.08 -16.47
N GLY A 351 13.14 -3.76 -16.24
CA GLY A 351 12.37 -2.77 -16.98
C GLY A 351 12.49 -1.35 -16.42
N PHE A 352 11.81 -0.40 -17.07
CA PHE A 352 11.72 0.99 -16.67
C PHE A 352 10.33 1.35 -16.12
N PHE A 353 10.31 2.11 -15.02
CA PHE A 353 9.09 2.68 -14.43
C PHE A 353 8.98 4.17 -14.73
N HIS A 354 8.14 4.54 -15.71
CA HIS A 354 8.01 5.91 -16.18
C HIS A 354 6.81 6.62 -15.54
N VAL A 355 7.08 7.63 -14.71
CA VAL A 355 6.07 8.55 -14.19
C VAL A 355 5.82 9.67 -15.19
N ILE A 356 4.71 9.58 -15.92
CA ILE A 356 4.32 10.57 -16.94
C ILE A 356 3.56 11.74 -16.29
N LYS A 357 2.72 11.45 -15.28
CA LYS A 357 1.89 12.44 -14.59
C LYS A 357 1.63 12.04 -13.14
N LEU A 358 1.91 12.92 -12.20
CA LEU A 358 1.57 12.74 -10.78
C LEU A 358 0.19 13.32 -10.46
N PRO A 359 -0.58 12.72 -9.52
CA PRO A 359 -1.90 13.19 -9.17
C PRO A 359 -1.82 14.54 -8.46
N CYS A 360 -2.56 15.53 -8.97
CA CYS A 360 -2.62 16.89 -8.43
C CYS A 360 -4.07 17.32 -8.18
N ILE A 361 -4.83 16.43 -7.52
CA ILE A 361 -6.11 16.78 -6.92
C ILE A 361 -5.91 17.97 -5.97
N ASN A 362 -6.82 18.94 -6.00
CA ASN A 362 -6.85 20.13 -5.15
C ASN A 362 -5.50 20.87 -4.99
N SER A 363 -4.64 20.78 -6.00
CA SER A 363 -3.32 21.43 -6.07
C SER A 363 -3.36 22.58 -7.08
N LEU A 364 -2.71 23.69 -6.76
CA LEU A 364 -2.47 24.80 -7.69
C LEU A 364 -1.22 24.58 -8.56
N VAL A 365 -0.44 23.52 -8.27
CA VAL A 365 0.78 23.15 -9.00
C VAL A 365 0.49 22.00 -9.96
N SER A 366 0.98 22.10 -11.19
CA SER A 366 0.86 21.04 -12.21
C SER A 366 1.72 19.83 -11.87
N GLY A 367 1.11 18.64 -11.81
CA GLY A 367 1.80 17.35 -11.63
C GLY A 367 2.47 16.79 -12.89
N ILE A 368 2.52 17.58 -13.97
CA ILE A 368 3.21 17.22 -15.21
C ILE A 368 4.69 17.60 -15.06
N LYS A 369 5.58 16.60 -15.02
CA LYS A 369 6.99 16.84 -15.30
C LYS A 369 7.10 17.26 -16.77
N ASN A 370 7.34 18.54 -17.03
CA ASN A 370 7.75 19.00 -18.34
C ASN A 370 9.14 18.43 -18.63
N VAL A 371 9.18 17.23 -19.23
CA VAL A 371 10.38 16.68 -19.84
C VAL A 371 10.78 17.67 -20.93
N ARG A 372 11.79 18.49 -20.65
CA ARG A 372 12.51 19.20 -21.69
C ARG A 372 13.24 18.13 -22.49
N ASN A 373 12.70 17.80 -23.66
CA ASN A 373 13.48 17.16 -24.70
C ASN A 373 14.60 18.15 -25.06
N ASN A 374 15.78 17.98 -24.48
CA ASN A 374 16.97 18.62 -25.01
C ASN A 374 17.20 17.97 -26.39
N PRO A 375 17.19 18.72 -27.50
CA PRO A 375 17.71 18.20 -28.75
C PRO A 375 19.22 17.98 -28.55
N SER A 376 19.66 16.77 -28.87
CA SER A 376 21.07 16.38 -29.03
C SER A 376 21.53 16.68 -30.45
#